data_AF-A0A1D2UI72-F1
#
_entry.id   AF-A0A1D2UI72-F1
#
_cell.length_a   1.000
_cell.length_b   1.000
_cell.length_c   1.000
_cell.angle_alpha   90.00
_cell.angle_beta   90.00
_cell.angle_gamma   90.00
#
_symmetry.space_group_name_H-M   'P 1'
#
loop_
_entity.id
_entity.type
_entity.pdbx_description
1 polymer ?
#
loop_
_entity_poly.entity_id
_entity_poly.type
_entity_poly.pdbx_seq_one_letter_code
_entity_poly.pdbx_strand_id
1 'polypeptide(L)'
;MSISERLAQHASRVRFGDIPASARAAAKRALLDTLAVGWAGSQAPGCQAVWQLQHDRGGAAESTVWGFGGYLPASSAALINGMSAAALEYDGLHGGFHSDACVVPAALAMAEQQRATGAELLTAQVVGTDIGCRLVAATGLGRDGWWDTPLFGAFGACAAAISLLRLDTTQGAHAFGLVFARAGGTMQLNMERSLAKRIASGMAAAAGIEAALLAAAGVTAPREIFEGRYGLFRMYQADQGPALLEELGTRFAVEGGSMKAYPSCACTHAAIWAAQQLMRQQGLHPVDVASVRVSVSAYVAGLVGAPFDVAPGDQVGAQFSIRYAIACAIQRGGMRVADLEPAAIDSPRACTVTLRTTAGAEFALRADHAPGDPPSPLSNEELLAKAHDCLSQGVHPLAPDEALQVIQAVDRLDSLPGVDRLHVHRFREASR
;
A
#
# COMPACT_ATOMS: atom_id res chain seq x y z
N MET A 1 1.22 -31.52 7.84
CA MET A 1 1.45 -30.10 8.10
C MET A 1 0.14 -29.36 7.91
N SER A 2 -0.19 -28.44 8.80
CA SER A 2 -1.31 -27.51 8.61
C SER A 2 -1.04 -26.53 7.46
N ILE A 3 -2.05 -25.75 7.07
CA ILE A 3 -1.92 -24.61 6.17
C ILE A 3 -0.89 -23.62 6.72
N SER A 4 -0.98 -23.28 8.01
CA SER A 4 -0.04 -22.36 8.69
C SER A 4 1.39 -22.88 8.66
N GLU A 5 1.59 -24.19 8.87
CA GLU A 5 2.91 -24.83 8.76
C GLU A 5 3.43 -24.83 7.32
N ARG A 6 2.57 -25.01 6.30
CA ARG A 6 2.97 -24.90 4.88
C ARG A 6 3.37 -23.47 4.50
N LEU A 7 2.61 -22.47 4.94
CA LEU A 7 2.94 -21.05 4.71
C LEU A 7 4.20 -20.62 5.46
N ALA A 8 4.37 -21.04 6.71
CA ALA A 8 5.56 -20.76 7.51
C ALA A 8 6.81 -21.41 6.89
N GLN A 9 6.68 -22.68 6.47
CA GLN A 9 7.75 -23.39 5.78
C GLN A 9 8.15 -22.72 4.47
N HIS A 10 7.19 -22.16 3.72
CA HIS A 10 7.48 -21.36 2.53
C HIS A 10 8.24 -20.07 2.91
N ALA A 11 7.68 -19.26 3.80
CA ALA A 11 8.22 -17.95 4.16
C ALA A 11 9.67 -18.00 4.68
N SER A 12 10.05 -19.03 5.43
CA SER A 12 11.40 -19.22 5.95
C SER A 12 12.39 -19.91 4.98
N ARG A 13 11.89 -20.52 3.89
CA ARG A 13 12.73 -21.31 2.96
C ARG A 13 12.98 -20.67 1.62
N VAL A 14 12.10 -19.80 1.11
CA VAL A 14 12.38 -19.04 -0.11
C VAL A 14 13.74 -18.34 0.03
N ARG A 15 14.51 -18.36 -1.05
CA ARG A 15 15.75 -17.60 -1.22
C ARG A 15 15.55 -16.61 -2.34
N PHE A 16 16.32 -15.52 -2.30
CA PHE A 16 16.36 -14.54 -3.38
C PHE A 16 16.57 -15.18 -4.77
N GLY A 17 17.36 -16.25 -4.83
CA GLY A 17 17.61 -17.02 -6.05
C GLY A 17 16.37 -17.70 -6.66
N ASP A 18 15.39 -18.08 -5.84
CA ASP A 18 14.19 -18.83 -6.27
C ASP A 18 13.15 -17.90 -6.91
N ILE A 19 13.19 -16.60 -6.58
CA ILE A 19 12.24 -15.60 -7.05
C ILE A 19 12.56 -15.23 -8.52
N PRO A 20 11.59 -15.20 -9.46
CA PRO A 20 11.80 -14.75 -10.83
C PRO A 20 12.35 -13.32 -10.94
N ALA A 21 13.15 -13.05 -11.97
CA ALA A 21 13.73 -11.71 -12.20
C ALA A 21 12.66 -10.62 -12.38
N SER A 22 11.53 -10.96 -12.99
CA SER A 22 10.32 -10.14 -13.10
C SER A 22 9.73 -9.80 -11.74
N ALA A 23 9.50 -10.79 -10.87
CA ALA A 23 9.04 -10.57 -9.49
C ALA A 23 10.01 -9.72 -8.66
N ARG A 24 11.32 -9.90 -8.80
CA ARG A 24 12.35 -9.03 -8.16
C ARG A 24 12.25 -7.58 -8.64
N ALA A 25 12.07 -7.36 -9.94
CA ALA A 25 11.93 -6.03 -10.53
C ALA A 25 10.62 -5.34 -10.09
N ALA A 26 9.51 -6.08 -10.05
CA ALA A 26 8.24 -5.60 -9.54
C ALA A 26 8.33 -5.24 -8.05
N ALA A 27 8.99 -6.06 -7.23
CA ALA A 27 9.23 -5.77 -5.81
C ALA A 27 10.06 -4.49 -5.60
N LYS A 28 11.15 -4.28 -6.35
CA LYS A 28 11.92 -3.02 -6.32
C LYS A 28 11.06 -1.80 -6.70
N ARG A 29 10.19 -1.94 -7.71
CA ARG A 29 9.26 -0.86 -8.11
C ARG A 29 8.21 -0.56 -7.04
N ALA A 30 7.58 -1.59 -6.45
CA ALA A 30 6.61 -1.44 -5.37
C ALA A 30 7.24 -0.86 -4.09
N LEU A 31 8.50 -1.21 -3.79
CA LEU A 31 9.25 -0.63 -2.67
C LEU A 31 9.54 0.85 -2.89
N LEU A 32 9.99 1.24 -4.10
CA LEU A 32 10.22 2.65 -4.45
C LEU A 32 8.92 3.46 -4.36
N ASP A 33 7.83 2.94 -4.92
CA ASP A 33 6.50 3.57 -4.87
C ASP A 33 6.07 3.80 -3.42
N THR A 34 6.09 2.74 -2.60
CA THR A 34 5.61 2.77 -1.20
C THR A 34 6.47 3.65 -0.30
N LEU A 35 7.80 3.61 -0.46
CA LEU A 35 8.72 4.47 0.29
C LEU A 35 8.50 5.94 -0.06
N ALA A 36 8.38 6.26 -1.35
CA ALA A 36 8.19 7.64 -1.80
C ALA A 36 6.84 8.21 -1.35
N VAL A 37 5.74 7.48 -1.56
CA VAL A 37 4.41 7.96 -1.12
C VAL A 37 4.27 7.99 0.40
N GLY A 38 4.97 7.11 1.12
CA GLY A 38 5.07 7.17 2.58
C GLY A 38 5.86 8.37 3.07
N TRP A 39 6.91 8.77 2.35
CA TRP A 39 7.66 10.00 2.64
C TRP A 39 6.76 11.24 2.50
N ALA A 40 6.05 11.37 1.37
CA ALA A 40 5.06 12.42 1.15
C ALA A 40 3.93 12.40 2.19
N GLY A 41 3.42 11.21 2.54
CA GLY A 41 2.30 11.03 3.45
C GLY A 41 2.60 11.31 4.93
N SER A 42 3.86 11.47 5.30
CA SER A 42 4.25 11.91 6.65
C SER A 42 3.58 13.21 7.09
N GLN A 43 3.33 14.14 6.15
CA GLN A 43 2.69 15.45 6.45
C GLN A 43 1.16 15.39 6.57
N ALA A 44 0.55 14.24 6.29
CA ALA A 44 -0.90 14.13 6.26
C ALA A 44 -1.52 14.13 7.69
N PRO A 45 -2.70 14.74 7.87
CA PRO A 45 -3.52 14.66 9.08
C PRO A 45 -3.48 13.29 9.78
N GLY A 46 -3.11 13.33 11.07
CA GLY A 46 -2.93 12.17 11.95
C GLY A 46 -1.47 11.73 12.12
N CYS A 47 -0.64 11.77 11.07
CA CYS A 47 0.68 11.15 11.07
C CYS A 47 1.63 11.76 12.11
N GLN A 48 1.70 13.10 12.20
CA GLN A 48 2.48 13.83 13.22
C GLN A 48 2.10 13.44 14.66
N ALA A 49 0.81 13.26 14.95
CA ALA A 49 0.33 12.93 16.30
C ALA A 49 0.67 11.48 16.68
N VAL A 50 0.61 10.57 15.71
CA VAL A 50 0.98 9.16 15.89
C VAL A 50 2.50 8.99 16.01
N TRP A 51 3.28 9.75 15.23
CA TRP A 51 4.73 9.84 15.41
C TRP A 51 5.09 10.32 16.82
N GLN A 52 4.52 11.44 17.28
CA GLN A 52 4.79 11.98 18.62
C GLN A 52 4.46 10.95 19.71
N LEU A 53 3.29 10.29 19.63
CA LEU A 53 2.88 9.27 20.60
C LEU A 53 3.86 8.09 20.70
N GLN A 54 4.48 7.67 19.59
CA GLN A 54 5.49 6.60 19.63
C GLN A 54 6.88 7.13 20.01
N HIS A 55 7.22 8.38 19.67
CA HIS A 55 8.44 9.04 20.11
C HIS A 55 8.49 9.20 21.63
N ASP A 56 7.38 9.65 22.23
CA ASP A 56 7.24 9.87 23.69
C ASP A 56 7.27 8.55 24.48
N ARG A 57 6.90 7.43 23.86
CA ARG A 57 7.06 6.07 24.43
C ARG A 57 8.52 5.60 24.42
N GLY A 58 9.32 6.07 23.45
CA GLY A 58 10.70 5.66 23.24
C GLY A 58 10.85 4.16 22.96
N GLY A 59 12.04 3.63 23.27
CA GLY A 59 12.40 2.22 23.07
C GLY A 59 13.81 2.08 22.49
N ALA A 60 14.09 0.92 21.89
CA ALA A 60 15.32 0.70 21.14
C ALA A 60 15.31 1.47 19.81
N ALA A 61 16.47 1.99 19.41
CA ALA A 61 16.68 2.61 18.10
C ALA A 61 16.98 1.52 17.06
N GLU A 62 15.92 0.96 16.45
CA GLU A 62 16.03 -0.22 15.57
C GLU A 62 15.80 0.13 14.09
N SER A 63 14.80 0.97 13.82
CA SER A 63 14.26 1.19 12.48
C SER A 63 13.86 2.64 12.25
N THR A 64 14.00 3.13 11.03
CA THR A 64 13.83 4.56 10.69
C THR A 64 12.39 4.94 10.39
N VAL A 65 12.00 6.15 10.79
CA VAL A 65 10.69 6.73 10.48
C VAL A 65 10.76 7.65 9.25
N TRP A 66 10.04 7.30 8.20
CA TRP A 66 10.06 8.01 6.92
C TRP A 66 9.46 9.42 7.04
N GLY A 67 10.09 10.43 6.44
CA GLY A 67 9.65 11.83 6.48
C GLY A 67 9.74 12.54 7.83
N PHE A 68 9.92 11.82 8.95
CA PHE A 68 10.17 12.39 10.28
C PHE A 68 11.65 12.27 10.72
N GLY A 69 12.35 11.25 10.23
CA GLY A 69 13.72 10.95 10.65
C GLY A 69 13.81 10.27 12.02
N GLY A 70 15.05 10.02 12.45
CA GLY A 70 15.35 9.27 13.68
C GLY A 70 15.01 7.78 13.59
N TYR A 71 15.02 7.13 14.76
CA TYR A 71 14.81 5.69 14.91
C TYR A 71 13.87 5.37 16.07
N LEU A 72 13.09 4.30 15.92
CA LEU A 72 12.17 3.74 16.92
C LEU A 72 12.26 2.19 16.90
N PRO A 73 11.58 1.48 17.81
CA PRO A 73 11.43 0.03 17.72
C PRO A 73 10.76 -0.38 16.41
N ALA A 74 11.10 -1.56 15.87
CA ALA A 74 10.70 -1.97 14.53
C ALA A 74 9.18 -1.94 14.29
N SER A 75 8.37 -2.39 15.26
CA SER A 75 6.91 -2.31 15.18
C SER A 75 6.37 -0.88 15.22
N SER A 76 7.04 0.03 15.95
CA SER A 76 6.63 1.44 16.05
C SER A 76 7.00 2.24 14.80
N ALA A 77 8.18 1.99 14.22
CA ALA A 77 8.56 2.55 12.92
C ALA A 77 7.61 2.05 11.81
N ALA A 78 7.39 0.72 11.71
CA ALA A 78 6.46 0.13 10.75
C ALA A 78 5.03 0.70 10.88
N LEU A 79 4.57 1.00 12.10
CA LEU A 79 3.26 1.62 12.33
C LEU A 79 3.14 3.01 11.68
N ILE A 80 4.13 3.88 11.90
CA ILE A 80 4.11 5.26 11.37
C ILE A 80 4.36 5.23 9.85
N ASN A 81 5.29 4.40 9.39
CA ASN A 81 5.64 4.26 7.98
C ASN A 81 4.45 3.71 7.16
N GLY A 82 3.76 2.68 7.66
CA GLY A 82 2.57 2.11 7.02
C GLY A 82 1.34 3.01 7.10
N MET A 83 1.16 3.75 8.20
CA MET A 83 0.16 4.81 8.25
C MET A 83 0.43 5.89 7.20
N SER A 84 1.68 6.32 7.06
CA SER A 84 2.07 7.40 6.14
C SER A 84 1.93 6.95 4.68
N ALA A 85 2.34 5.72 4.34
CA ALA A 85 2.12 5.13 3.01
C ALA A 85 0.63 5.09 2.63
N ALA A 86 -0.23 4.73 3.59
CA ALA A 86 -1.68 4.71 3.42
C ALA A 86 -2.37 6.07 3.63
N ALA A 87 -1.64 7.18 3.84
CA ALA A 87 -2.25 8.45 4.25
C ALA A 87 -2.77 9.28 3.05
N LEU A 88 -1.88 9.52 2.09
CA LEU A 88 -2.22 9.98 0.73
C LEU A 88 -2.72 8.82 -0.14
N GLU A 89 -2.63 7.60 0.42
CA GLU A 89 -3.01 6.30 -0.15
C GLU A 89 -2.60 6.14 -1.63
N TYR A 90 -1.47 6.72 -2.00
CA TYR A 90 -0.93 6.70 -3.35
C TYR A 90 -0.18 5.37 -3.66
N ASP A 91 -0.21 4.41 -2.71
CA ASP A 91 0.51 3.13 -2.58
C ASP A 91 0.10 1.98 -3.53
N GLY A 92 1.01 1.08 -3.91
CA GLY A 92 0.64 -0.07 -4.77
C GLY A 92 -0.53 -0.94 -4.27
N LEU A 93 -1.33 -1.49 -5.19
CA LEU A 93 -2.23 -2.61 -4.89
C LEU A 93 -1.73 -3.91 -5.54
N HIS A 94 -1.79 -5.01 -4.80
CA HIS A 94 -1.59 -6.37 -5.30
C HIS A 94 -2.79 -7.24 -4.94
N GLY A 95 -3.22 -8.12 -5.86
CA GLY A 95 -4.38 -9.01 -5.65
C GLY A 95 -5.72 -8.29 -5.38
N GLY A 96 -5.80 -6.98 -5.62
CA GLY A 96 -6.97 -6.15 -5.34
C GLY A 96 -6.97 -5.41 -4.00
N PHE A 97 -5.88 -5.43 -3.23
CA PHE A 97 -5.78 -4.72 -1.95
C PHE A 97 -4.43 -4.03 -1.72
N HIS A 98 -4.37 -3.15 -0.71
CA HIS A 98 -3.22 -2.33 -0.33
C HIS A 98 -2.18 -3.13 0.48
N SER A 99 -1.57 -4.13 -0.17
CA SER A 99 -0.53 -4.97 0.42
C SER A 99 0.66 -4.15 0.89
N ASP A 100 1.11 -3.20 0.08
CA ASP A 100 2.47 -2.68 0.22
C ASP A 100 2.59 -1.70 1.39
N ALA A 101 1.54 -0.90 1.62
CA ALA A 101 1.41 -0.04 2.80
C ALA A 101 1.34 -0.81 4.15
N CYS A 102 1.23 -2.13 4.11
CA CYS A 102 1.41 -3.00 5.29
C CYS A 102 2.75 -3.76 5.25
N VAL A 103 3.08 -4.38 4.11
CA VAL A 103 4.21 -5.30 3.96
C VAL A 103 5.56 -4.59 3.83
N VAL A 104 5.68 -3.54 3.00
CA VAL A 104 6.97 -2.85 2.79
C VAL A 104 7.46 -2.13 4.06
N PRO A 105 6.63 -1.38 4.81
CA PRO A 105 7.01 -0.83 6.12
C PRO A 105 7.50 -1.90 7.10
N ALA A 106 6.80 -3.03 7.18
CA ALA A 106 7.16 -4.11 8.10
C ALA A 106 8.46 -4.81 7.68
N ALA A 107 8.60 -5.12 6.38
CA ALA A 107 9.79 -5.75 5.82
C ALA A 107 11.03 -4.87 5.96
N LEU A 108 10.93 -3.56 5.66
CA LEU A 108 12.07 -2.64 5.81
C LEU A 108 12.45 -2.46 7.28
N ALA A 109 11.50 -2.21 8.18
CA ALA A 109 11.80 -2.05 9.61
C ALA A 109 12.48 -3.31 10.20
N MET A 110 11.97 -4.51 9.87
CA MET A 110 12.61 -5.76 10.28
C MET A 110 13.98 -5.98 9.62
N ALA A 111 14.16 -5.57 8.36
CA ALA A 111 15.45 -5.67 7.69
C ALA A 111 16.49 -4.72 8.31
N GLU A 112 16.09 -3.53 8.74
CA GLU A 112 16.93 -2.59 9.49
C GLU A 112 17.33 -3.17 10.85
N GLN A 113 16.36 -3.67 11.64
CA GLN A 113 16.58 -4.31 12.94
C GLN A 113 17.54 -5.51 12.83
N GLN A 114 17.35 -6.38 11.84
CA GLN A 114 18.16 -7.59 11.62
C GLN A 114 19.45 -7.31 10.82
N ARG A 115 19.69 -6.06 10.40
CA ARG A 115 20.82 -5.64 9.53
C ARG A 115 20.94 -6.49 8.26
N ALA A 116 19.80 -6.81 7.67
CA ALA A 116 19.69 -7.69 6.52
C ALA A 116 20.24 -7.05 5.23
N THR A 117 20.63 -7.89 4.27
CA THR A 117 20.96 -7.47 2.91
C THR A 117 19.72 -7.01 2.14
N GLY A 118 19.90 -6.22 1.09
CA GLY A 118 18.78 -5.82 0.24
C GLY A 118 18.13 -6.98 -0.53
N ALA A 119 18.88 -8.06 -0.79
CA ALA A 119 18.35 -9.31 -1.33
C ALA A 119 17.42 -10.04 -0.34
N GLU A 120 17.70 -9.99 0.96
CA GLU A 120 16.84 -10.53 2.02
C GLU A 120 15.58 -9.67 2.22
N LEU A 121 15.71 -8.33 2.19
CA LEU A 121 14.55 -7.43 2.19
C LEU A 121 13.59 -7.72 1.02
N LEU A 122 14.12 -7.82 -0.21
CA LEU A 122 13.32 -8.17 -1.38
C LEU A 122 12.68 -9.57 -1.25
N THR A 123 13.39 -10.54 -0.67
CA THR A 123 12.84 -11.88 -0.41
C THR A 123 11.65 -11.82 0.54
N ALA A 124 11.81 -11.10 1.66
CA ALA A 124 10.78 -10.95 2.69
C ALA A 124 9.55 -10.17 2.20
N GLN A 125 9.76 -9.10 1.44
CA GLN A 125 8.69 -8.33 0.79
C GLN A 125 7.88 -9.20 -0.17
N VAL A 126 8.55 -9.93 -1.08
CA VAL A 126 7.88 -10.79 -2.07
C VAL A 126 7.06 -11.87 -1.38
N VAL A 127 7.63 -12.55 -0.38
CA VAL A 127 6.94 -13.56 0.45
C VAL A 127 5.73 -12.96 1.18
N GLY A 128 5.88 -11.77 1.76
CA GLY A 128 4.81 -11.09 2.51
C GLY A 128 3.64 -10.68 1.62
N THR A 129 3.91 -10.03 0.49
CA THR A 129 2.88 -9.63 -0.48
C THR A 129 2.19 -10.86 -1.07
N ASP A 130 2.94 -11.91 -1.43
CA ASP A 130 2.35 -13.13 -2.00
C ASP A 130 1.40 -13.84 -1.03
N ILE A 131 1.80 -14.03 0.24
CA ILE A 131 0.93 -14.64 1.27
C ILE A 131 -0.31 -13.77 1.55
N GLY A 132 -0.16 -12.44 1.61
CA GLY A 132 -1.29 -11.52 1.77
C GLY A 132 -2.31 -11.64 0.62
N CYS A 133 -1.84 -11.61 -0.63
CA CYS A 133 -2.71 -11.74 -1.81
C CYS A 133 -3.40 -13.10 -1.91
N ARG A 134 -2.73 -14.18 -1.53
CA ARG A 134 -3.33 -15.52 -1.48
C ARG A 134 -4.46 -15.60 -0.46
N LEU A 135 -4.31 -14.94 0.69
CA LEU A 135 -5.36 -14.89 1.70
C LEU A 135 -6.57 -14.09 1.24
N VAL A 136 -6.39 -12.97 0.53
CA VAL A 136 -7.50 -12.23 -0.10
C VAL A 136 -8.20 -13.11 -1.15
N ALA A 137 -7.44 -13.74 -2.05
CA ALA A 137 -8.00 -14.60 -3.11
C ALA A 137 -8.75 -15.83 -2.56
N ALA A 138 -8.24 -16.44 -1.50
CA ALA A 138 -8.84 -17.61 -0.85
C ALA A 138 -9.96 -17.26 0.15
N THR A 139 -10.36 -15.98 0.28
CA THR A 139 -11.40 -15.57 1.24
C THR A 139 -12.48 -14.65 0.67
N GLY A 140 -12.13 -13.62 -0.10
CA GLY A 140 -13.08 -12.71 -0.75
C GLY A 140 -13.94 -11.85 0.21
N LEU A 141 -13.48 -11.64 1.45
CA LEU A 141 -14.29 -11.07 2.55
C LEU A 141 -14.75 -9.63 2.34
N GLY A 142 -14.10 -8.86 1.47
CA GLY A 142 -14.46 -7.48 1.10
C GLY A 142 -15.90 -7.28 0.57
N ARG A 143 -16.70 -8.34 0.45
CA ARG A 143 -18.14 -8.31 0.15
C ARG A 143 -19.02 -8.10 1.38
N ASP A 144 -18.58 -8.55 2.57
CA ASP A 144 -19.39 -8.63 3.79
C ASP A 144 -19.00 -7.60 4.86
N GLY A 145 -18.42 -6.47 4.43
CA GLY A 145 -18.05 -5.33 5.29
C GLY A 145 -16.71 -5.47 6.01
N TRP A 146 -16.01 -6.60 5.87
CA TRP A 146 -14.59 -6.72 6.22
C TRP A 146 -13.75 -5.86 5.30
N TRP A 147 -12.66 -5.29 5.82
CA TRP A 147 -11.67 -4.59 4.98
C TRP A 147 -10.39 -5.41 4.93
N ASP A 148 -10.14 -5.99 3.76
CA ASP A 148 -9.07 -6.95 3.49
C ASP A 148 -7.66 -6.40 3.78
N THR A 149 -7.48 -5.08 3.70
CA THR A 149 -6.16 -4.43 3.83
C THR A 149 -5.50 -4.60 5.19
N PRO A 150 -6.05 -4.08 6.30
CA PRO A 150 -5.43 -4.29 7.61
C PRO A 150 -5.55 -5.75 8.09
N LEU A 151 -6.56 -6.49 7.62
CA LEU A 151 -6.76 -7.89 7.98
C LEU A 151 -5.65 -8.79 7.41
N PHE A 152 -5.45 -8.80 6.09
CA PHE A 152 -4.48 -9.68 5.42
C PHE A 152 -3.10 -9.04 5.23
N GLY A 153 -3.02 -7.71 5.25
CA GLY A 153 -1.74 -6.99 5.36
C GLY A 153 -0.98 -7.33 6.63
N ALA A 154 -1.67 -7.63 7.75
CA ALA A 154 -1.04 -8.10 8.98
C ALA A 154 -0.40 -9.48 8.80
N PHE A 155 -1.07 -10.41 8.08
CA PHE A 155 -0.50 -11.71 7.72
C PHE A 155 0.70 -11.58 6.78
N GLY A 156 0.65 -10.66 5.81
CA GLY A 156 1.78 -10.38 4.92
C GLY A 156 2.98 -9.79 5.67
N ALA A 157 2.75 -8.83 6.57
CA ALA A 157 3.78 -8.28 7.46
C ALA A 157 4.38 -9.36 8.38
N CYS A 158 3.55 -10.25 8.93
CA CYS A 158 3.98 -11.40 9.70
C CYS A 158 4.85 -12.36 8.87
N ALA A 159 4.47 -12.65 7.63
CA ALA A 159 5.24 -13.49 6.71
C ALA A 159 6.61 -12.89 6.35
N ALA A 160 6.68 -11.57 6.12
CA ALA A 160 7.95 -10.87 5.92
C ALA A 160 8.84 -10.95 7.18
N ALA A 161 8.27 -10.73 8.37
CA ALA A 161 8.99 -10.82 9.63
C ALA A 161 9.47 -12.25 9.95
N ILE A 162 8.65 -13.28 9.67
CA ILE A 162 9.02 -14.72 9.74
C ILE A 162 10.27 -15.00 8.89
N SER A 163 10.31 -14.44 7.67
CA SER A 163 11.42 -14.62 6.73
C SER A 163 12.72 -13.98 7.23
N LEU A 164 12.65 -12.73 7.71
CA LEU A 164 13.82 -11.97 8.20
C LEU A 164 14.35 -12.47 9.54
N LEU A 165 13.47 -12.91 10.45
CA LEU A 165 13.84 -13.61 11.68
C LEU A 165 14.28 -15.07 11.44
N ARG A 166 14.12 -15.59 10.21
CA ARG A 166 14.46 -16.95 9.79
C ARG A 166 13.84 -18.05 10.68
N LEU A 167 12.62 -17.80 11.17
CA LEU A 167 11.91 -18.67 12.13
C LEU A 167 11.68 -20.08 11.56
N ASP A 168 11.64 -21.11 12.42
CA ASP A 168 11.31 -22.45 11.95
C ASP A 168 9.81 -22.61 11.59
N THR A 169 9.46 -23.76 11.00
CA THR A 169 8.08 -24.06 10.56
C THR A 169 7.05 -24.04 11.71
N THR A 170 7.46 -24.38 12.94
CA THR A 170 6.63 -24.37 14.14
C THR A 170 6.46 -22.94 14.67
N GLN A 171 7.57 -22.20 14.77
CA GLN A 171 7.57 -20.80 15.18
C GLN A 171 6.74 -19.94 14.22
N GLY A 172 6.94 -20.06 12.91
CA GLY A 172 6.15 -19.32 11.92
C GLY A 172 4.65 -19.71 11.94
N ALA A 173 4.31 -20.98 12.22
CA ALA A 173 2.92 -21.39 12.42
C ALA A 173 2.30 -20.76 13.69
N HIS A 174 3.08 -20.60 14.77
CA HIS A 174 2.64 -19.85 15.94
C HIS A 174 2.53 -18.34 15.66
N ALA A 175 3.43 -17.75 14.89
CA ALA A 175 3.35 -16.34 14.47
C ALA A 175 2.05 -16.06 13.68
N PHE A 176 1.65 -16.94 12.76
CA PHE A 176 0.34 -16.83 12.10
C PHE A 176 -0.85 -17.01 13.07
N GLY A 177 -0.73 -17.90 14.07
CA GLY A 177 -1.72 -18.02 15.14
C GLY A 177 -1.85 -16.76 16.01
N LEU A 178 -0.74 -16.08 16.27
CA LEU A 178 -0.68 -14.84 17.06
C LEU A 178 -1.18 -13.62 16.27
N VAL A 179 -0.84 -13.51 14.98
CA VAL A 179 -1.31 -12.37 14.18
C VAL A 179 -2.81 -12.42 13.94
N PHE A 180 -3.43 -13.60 13.84
CA PHE A 180 -4.90 -13.72 13.78
C PHE A 180 -5.60 -13.13 15.01
N ALA A 181 -4.98 -13.20 16.19
CA ALA A 181 -5.50 -12.60 17.42
C ALA A 181 -5.29 -11.07 17.52
N ARG A 182 -4.61 -10.46 16.54
CA ARG A 182 -4.34 -9.01 16.44
C ARG A 182 -4.94 -8.37 15.17
N ALA A 183 -5.11 -9.15 14.10
CA ALA A 183 -5.58 -8.70 12.80
C ALA A 183 -7.09 -8.43 12.80
N GLY A 184 -7.49 -7.39 12.08
CA GLY A 184 -8.90 -6.99 11.93
C GLY A 184 -9.02 -5.89 10.88
N GLY A 185 -10.23 -5.70 10.35
CA GLY A 185 -10.50 -4.68 9.35
C GLY A 185 -11.98 -4.47 9.13
N THR A 186 -12.43 -3.23 9.00
CA THR A 186 -13.83 -2.91 8.70
C THR A 186 -13.92 -1.82 7.64
N MET A 187 -14.85 -2.01 6.70
CA MET A 187 -15.15 -1.02 5.66
C MET A 187 -15.78 0.25 6.22
N GLN A 188 -16.27 0.24 7.47
CA GLN A 188 -16.81 1.42 8.14
C GLN A 188 -15.81 2.58 8.16
N LEU A 189 -14.50 2.30 8.26
CA LEU A 189 -13.45 3.33 8.22
C LEU A 189 -13.43 4.11 6.90
N ASN A 190 -13.74 3.43 5.78
CA ASN A 190 -13.84 4.02 4.45
C ASN A 190 -15.19 4.73 4.25
N MET A 191 -16.29 4.16 4.78
CA MET A 191 -17.63 4.77 4.69
C MET A 191 -17.73 6.08 5.49
N GLU A 192 -17.18 6.10 6.70
CA GLU A 192 -17.11 7.29 7.58
C GLU A 192 -15.94 8.23 7.24
N ARG A 193 -15.07 7.84 6.29
CA ARG A 193 -13.95 8.65 5.82
C ARG A 193 -13.05 9.10 7.00
N SER A 194 -12.75 8.19 7.92
CA SER A 194 -12.02 8.53 9.15
C SER A 194 -10.51 8.45 8.97
N LEU A 195 -9.75 9.25 9.74
CA LEU A 195 -8.27 9.12 9.78
C LEU A 195 -7.81 7.73 10.25
N ALA A 196 -8.67 6.98 10.95
CA ALA A 196 -8.41 5.61 11.35
C ALA A 196 -8.24 4.65 10.15
N LYS A 197 -8.79 5.00 8.97
CA LYS A 197 -8.52 4.31 7.70
C LYS A 197 -7.00 4.20 7.44
N ARG A 198 -6.25 5.26 7.72
CA ARG A 198 -4.80 5.36 7.46
C ARG A 198 -3.99 4.54 8.45
N ILE A 199 -4.26 4.72 9.75
CA ILE A 199 -3.52 4.04 10.81
C ILE A 199 -3.74 2.52 10.81
N ALA A 200 -4.84 2.03 10.23
CA ALA A 200 -5.12 0.60 10.13
C ALA A 200 -4.01 -0.19 9.40
N SER A 201 -3.45 0.33 8.29
CA SER A 201 -2.31 -0.30 7.59
C SER A 201 -1.05 -0.31 8.46
N GLY A 202 -0.81 0.76 9.23
CA GLY A 202 0.26 0.81 10.21
C GLY A 202 0.08 -0.18 11.37
N MET A 203 -1.13 -0.29 11.92
CA MET A 203 -1.47 -1.28 12.95
C MET A 203 -1.27 -2.70 12.45
N ALA A 204 -1.61 -2.98 11.18
CA ALA A 204 -1.38 -4.27 10.55
C ALA A 204 0.12 -4.58 10.39
N ALA A 205 0.91 -3.62 9.91
CA ALA A 205 2.37 -3.73 9.81
C ALA A 205 3.02 -4.04 11.17
N ALA A 206 2.62 -3.30 12.22
CA ALA A 206 3.10 -3.51 13.58
C ALA A 206 2.67 -4.86 14.17
N ALA A 207 1.41 -5.25 14.01
CA ALA A 207 0.87 -6.52 14.51
C ALA A 207 1.59 -7.74 13.89
N GLY A 208 1.96 -7.66 12.61
CA GLY A 208 2.74 -8.71 11.95
C GLY A 208 4.14 -8.87 12.54
N ILE A 209 4.84 -7.75 12.81
CA ILE A 209 6.14 -7.75 13.50
C ILE A 209 6.01 -8.33 14.91
N GLU A 210 5.06 -7.83 15.71
CA GLU A 210 4.85 -8.26 17.09
C GLU A 210 4.55 -9.76 17.19
N ALA A 211 3.69 -10.29 16.31
CA ALA A 211 3.35 -11.71 16.27
C ALA A 211 4.56 -12.61 15.95
N ALA A 212 5.43 -12.19 15.02
CA ALA A 212 6.64 -12.92 14.69
C ALA A 212 7.70 -12.84 15.81
N LEU A 213 7.87 -11.68 16.45
CA LEU A 213 8.77 -11.52 17.61
C LEU A 213 8.30 -12.32 18.85
N LEU A 214 7.00 -12.38 19.11
CA LEU A 214 6.42 -13.21 20.17
C LEU A 214 6.67 -14.71 19.92
N ALA A 215 6.50 -15.17 18.68
CA ALA A 215 6.83 -16.55 18.31
C ALA A 215 8.34 -16.85 18.36
N ALA A 216 9.20 -15.88 18.01
CA ALA A 216 10.65 -15.97 18.18
C ALA A 216 11.03 -16.15 19.66
N ALA A 217 10.34 -15.45 20.57
CA ALA A 217 10.46 -15.59 22.02
C ALA A 217 9.80 -16.86 22.60
N GLY A 218 9.27 -17.76 21.76
CA GLY A 218 8.70 -19.05 22.18
C GLY A 218 7.24 -19.02 22.61
N VAL A 219 6.50 -17.93 22.38
CA VAL A 219 5.05 -17.89 22.63
C VAL A 219 4.33 -18.77 21.62
N THR A 220 3.48 -19.69 22.11
CA THR A 220 2.74 -20.64 21.28
C THR A 220 1.31 -20.17 21.00
N ALA A 221 0.76 -20.61 19.85
CA ALA A 221 -0.60 -20.29 19.40
C ALA A 221 -1.18 -21.40 18.49
N PRO A 222 -2.50 -21.42 18.20
CA PRO A 222 -3.12 -22.47 17.40
C PRO A 222 -2.52 -22.55 15.98
N ARG A 223 -2.09 -23.75 15.57
CA ARG A 223 -1.41 -23.99 14.27
C ARG A 223 -2.37 -24.25 13.11
N GLU A 224 -3.66 -24.43 13.35
CA GLU A 224 -4.71 -24.65 12.35
C GLU A 224 -5.57 -23.38 12.19
N ILE A 225 -4.93 -22.21 12.17
CA ILE A 225 -5.62 -20.92 12.28
C ILE A 225 -6.45 -20.58 11.03
N PHE A 226 -6.25 -21.30 9.92
CA PHE A 226 -7.00 -21.12 8.68
C PHE A 226 -8.13 -22.16 8.56
N GLU A 227 -7.80 -23.45 8.69
CA GLU A 227 -8.66 -24.60 8.41
C GLU A 227 -9.42 -25.18 9.64
N GLY A 228 -8.93 -24.89 10.84
CA GLY A 228 -9.36 -25.52 12.08
C GLY A 228 -10.81 -25.22 12.45
N ARG A 229 -11.32 -25.89 13.51
CA ARG A 229 -12.73 -25.78 13.94
C ARG A 229 -13.21 -24.34 14.16
N TYR A 230 -12.30 -23.45 14.57
CA TYR A 230 -12.51 -22.02 14.75
C TYR A 230 -11.46 -21.21 13.97
N GLY A 231 -11.07 -21.71 12.79
CA GLY A 231 -10.12 -21.04 11.89
C GLY A 231 -10.79 -20.00 10.99
N LEU A 232 -9.97 -19.16 10.37
CA LEU A 232 -10.32 -18.02 9.52
C LEU A 232 -11.43 -18.33 8.51
N PHE A 233 -11.29 -19.42 7.75
CA PHE A 233 -12.26 -19.81 6.71
C PHE A 233 -13.65 -20.13 7.26
N ARG A 234 -13.73 -20.61 8.52
CA ARG A 234 -15.01 -20.90 9.20
C ARG A 234 -15.58 -19.70 9.94
N MET A 235 -14.71 -18.84 10.48
CA MET A 235 -15.14 -17.64 11.23
C MET A 235 -15.70 -16.54 10.31
N TYR A 236 -15.12 -16.37 9.11
CA TYR A 236 -15.49 -15.31 8.19
C TYR A 236 -16.19 -15.79 6.91
N GLN A 237 -16.60 -17.07 6.84
CA GLN A 237 -17.30 -17.71 5.72
C GLN A 237 -16.57 -17.65 4.36
N ALA A 238 -15.58 -18.52 4.17
CA ALA A 238 -14.90 -18.70 2.89
C ALA A 238 -14.64 -20.18 2.56
N ASP A 239 -15.23 -20.67 1.47
CA ASP A 239 -15.17 -22.08 1.04
C ASP A 239 -14.10 -22.31 -0.05
N GLN A 240 -12.89 -21.78 0.18
CA GLN A 240 -11.78 -21.72 -0.81
C GLN A 240 -10.41 -22.10 -0.21
N GLY A 241 -10.40 -22.88 0.88
CA GLY A 241 -9.18 -23.26 1.61
C GLY A 241 -8.01 -23.85 0.78
N PRO A 242 -8.23 -24.62 -0.30
CA PRO A 242 -7.14 -25.10 -1.16
C PRO A 242 -6.39 -23.99 -1.91
N ALA A 243 -7.08 -22.95 -2.39
CA ALA A 243 -6.55 -21.93 -3.29
C ALA A 243 -5.38 -21.13 -2.71
N LEU A 244 -5.36 -20.98 -1.37
CA LEU A 244 -4.26 -20.35 -0.61
C LEU A 244 -2.88 -20.98 -0.90
N LEU A 245 -2.84 -22.25 -1.31
CA LEU A 245 -1.62 -23.05 -1.44
C LEU A 245 -1.35 -23.55 -2.88
N GLU A 246 -2.15 -23.12 -3.86
CA GLU A 246 -1.96 -23.40 -5.29
C GLU A 246 -0.86 -22.49 -5.86
N GLU A 247 0.03 -23.00 -6.71
CA GLU A 247 1.18 -22.23 -7.27
C GLU A 247 2.10 -21.57 -6.22
N LEU A 248 2.13 -22.07 -4.97
CA LEU A 248 2.91 -21.48 -3.88
C LEU A 248 4.43 -21.60 -4.14
N GLY A 249 5.09 -20.46 -4.36
CA GLY A 249 6.51 -20.39 -4.71
C GLY A 249 6.85 -20.66 -6.17
N THR A 250 5.86 -20.89 -7.05
CA THR A 250 6.04 -20.89 -8.51
C THR A 250 5.51 -19.61 -9.16
N ARG A 251 4.56 -18.94 -8.51
CA ARG A 251 3.98 -17.65 -8.91
C ARG A 251 4.00 -16.70 -7.73
N PHE A 252 4.30 -15.43 -7.98
CA PHE A 252 4.39 -14.40 -6.93
C PHE A 252 3.46 -13.23 -7.25
N ALA A 253 2.53 -12.92 -6.34
CA ALA A 253 1.48 -11.92 -6.56
C ALA A 253 1.99 -10.50 -6.88
N VAL A 254 3.24 -10.19 -6.50
CA VAL A 254 3.93 -8.92 -6.82
C VAL A 254 3.98 -8.62 -8.32
N GLU A 255 3.96 -9.64 -9.18
CA GLU A 255 3.99 -9.48 -10.64
C GLU A 255 2.65 -8.98 -11.22
N GLY A 256 1.55 -9.12 -10.45
CA GLY A 256 0.21 -8.64 -10.82
C GLY A 256 -0.16 -7.28 -10.23
N GLY A 257 0.83 -6.50 -9.80
CA GLY A 257 0.62 -5.22 -9.11
C GLY A 257 0.11 -4.08 -9.98
N SER A 258 -0.55 -3.13 -9.32
CA SER A 258 -0.90 -1.83 -9.89
C SER A 258 -0.28 -0.70 -9.06
N MET A 259 0.29 0.31 -9.73
CA MET A 259 0.86 1.51 -9.09
C MET A 259 0.02 2.70 -9.50
N LYS A 260 -0.63 3.36 -8.54
CA LYS A 260 -1.57 4.45 -8.81
C LYS A 260 -0.85 5.62 -9.49
N ALA A 261 -1.37 6.07 -10.64
CA ALA A 261 -0.85 7.19 -11.43
C ALA A 261 -1.23 8.58 -10.90
N TYR A 262 -2.41 8.69 -10.30
CA TYR A 262 -2.86 9.85 -9.53
C TYR A 262 -2.99 9.44 -8.07
N PRO A 263 -3.03 10.38 -7.13
CA PRO A 263 -3.62 10.19 -5.84
C PRO A 263 -5.08 10.68 -5.93
N SER A 264 -5.99 9.81 -6.36
CA SER A 264 -7.47 9.98 -6.36
C SER A 264 -8.13 8.64 -5.97
N CYS A 265 -9.34 8.55 -5.36
CA CYS A 265 -9.98 7.22 -5.16
C CYS A 265 -9.99 6.47 -6.46
N ALA A 266 -9.18 5.42 -6.62
CA ALA A 266 -8.70 5.10 -7.95
C ALA A 266 -9.76 4.44 -8.84
N CYS A 267 -10.92 4.06 -8.27
CA CYS A 267 -12.29 4.13 -8.83
C CYS A 267 -12.53 5.25 -9.86
N THR A 268 -11.80 6.37 -9.73
CA THR A 268 -11.88 7.62 -10.47
C THR A 268 -10.73 7.82 -11.45
N HIS A 269 -9.67 6.99 -11.44
CA HIS A 269 -8.52 7.11 -12.35
C HIS A 269 -8.91 6.94 -13.81
N ALA A 270 -9.87 6.05 -14.09
CA ALA A 270 -10.42 5.90 -15.43
C ALA A 270 -11.15 7.19 -15.86
N ALA A 271 -11.78 7.90 -14.91
CA ALA A 271 -12.56 9.12 -15.16
C ALA A 271 -11.69 10.40 -15.26
N ILE A 272 -10.84 10.71 -14.27
CA ILE A 272 -9.39 10.78 -14.51
C ILE A 272 -8.88 11.04 -15.92
N TRP A 273 -8.26 9.96 -16.39
CA TRP A 273 -7.64 9.81 -17.68
C TRP A 273 -8.62 10.10 -18.82
N ALA A 274 -9.87 9.62 -18.76
CA ALA A 274 -10.84 9.90 -19.82
C ALA A 274 -11.18 11.40 -19.94
N ALA A 275 -11.28 12.14 -18.83
CA ALA A 275 -11.44 13.59 -18.85
C ALA A 275 -10.20 14.29 -19.43
N GLN A 276 -8.98 13.94 -18.98
CA GLN A 276 -7.72 14.46 -19.56
C GLN A 276 -7.62 14.18 -21.07
N GLN A 277 -8.00 12.97 -21.51
CA GLN A 277 -7.95 12.57 -22.91
C GLN A 277 -8.97 13.33 -23.76
N LEU A 278 -10.21 13.50 -23.29
CA LEU A 278 -11.21 14.33 -23.97
C LEU A 278 -10.74 15.79 -24.11
N MET A 279 -10.22 16.38 -23.03
CA MET A 279 -9.68 17.75 -23.05
C MET A 279 -8.54 17.89 -24.07
N ARG A 280 -7.57 16.97 -24.06
CA ARG A 280 -6.42 16.99 -24.98
C ARG A 280 -6.81 16.72 -26.44
N GLN A 281 -7.65 15.72 -26.70
CA GLN A 281 -8.03 15.31 -28.06
C GLN A 281 -8.89 16.36 -28.77
N GLN A 282 -9.70 17.12 -28.03
CA GLN A 282 -10.61 18.14 -28.58
C GLN A 282 -10.06 19.58 -28.43
N GLY A 283 -8.85 19.75 -27.89
CA GLY A 283 -8.22 21.06 -27.71
C GLY A 283 -8.94 21.99 -26.73
N LEU A 284 -9.66 21.43 -25.75
CA LEU A 284 -10.53 22.18 -24.84
C LEU A 284 -9.75 22.77 -23.66
N HIS A 285 -10.16 23.96 -23.23
CA HIS A 285 -9.75 24.61 -21.98
C HIS A 285 -10.85 24.49 -20.92
N PRO A 286 -10.55 24.71 -19.62
CA PRO A 286 -11.52 24.52 -18.54
C PRO A 286 -12.79 25.40 -18.68
N VAL A 287 -12.65 26.57 -19.33
CA VAL A 287 -13.74 27.51 -19.62
C VAL A 287 -14.72 27.02 -20.68
N ASP A 288 -14.35 26.02 -21.49
CA ASP A 288 -15.19 25.47 -22.55
C ASP A 288 -16.17 24.41 -22.03
N VAL A 289 -16.00 23.93 -20.79
CA VAL A 289 -16.76 22.81 -20.23
C VAL A 289 -18.00 23.29 -19.47
N ALA A 290 -19.19 23.02 -20.02
CA ALA A 290 -20.45 23.37 -19.37
C ALA A 290 -20.94 22.31 -18.37
N SER A 291 -20.69 21.02 -18.64
CA SER A 291 -21.08 19.93 -17.73
C SER A 291 -20.40 18.61 -18.08
N VAL A 292 -20.09 17.81 -17.07
CA VAL A 292 -19.59 16.43 -17.22
C VAL A 292 -20.58 15.44 -16.63
N ARG A 293 -20.84 14.34 -17.34
CA ARG A 293 -21.53 13.14 -16.85
C ARG A 293 -20.54 11.99 -16.84
N VAL A 294 -20.54 11.16 -15.81
CA VAL A 294 -19.74 9.92 -15.79
C VAL A 294 -20.62 8.74 -15.42
N SER A 295 -20.52 7.69 -16.23
CA SER A 295 -21.18 6.40 -16.01
C SER A 295 -20.18 5.41 -15.45
N VAL A 296 -20.52 4.78 -14.32
CA VAL A 296 -19.68 3.83 -13.57
C VAL A 296 -20.52 2.64 -13.07
N SER A 297 -19.89 1.61 -12.54
CA SER A 297 -20.61 0.49 -11.89
C SER A 297 -21.29 0.94 -10.59
N ALA A 298 -22.29 0.18 -10.12
CA ALA A 298 -22.98 0.47 -8.86
C ALA A 298 -22.03 0.46 -7.64
N TYR A 299 -20.97 -0.36 -7.69
CA TYR A 299 -19.92 -0.41 -6.67
C TYR A 299 -19.11 0.89 -6.61
N VAL A 300 -18.61 1.35 -7.76
CA VAL A 300 -17.91 2.65 -7.89
C VAL A 300 -18.85 3.79 -7.48
N ALA A 301 -20.12 3.76 -7.90
CA ALA A 301 -21.10 4.77 -7.53
C ALA A 301 -21.31 4.84 -6.00
N GLY A 302 -21.37 3.70 -5.32
CA GLY A 302 -21.49 3.62 -3.86
C GLY A 302 -20.25 4.13 -3.11
N LEU A 303 -19.05 3.90 -3.65
CA LEU A 303 -17.80 4.28 -2.99
C LEU A 303 -17.37 5.74 -3.26
N VAL A 304 -17.57 6.25 -4.49
CA VAL A 304 -17.07 7.58 -4.92
C VAL A 304 -18.09 8.48 -5.62
N GLY A 305 -19.30 7.98 -5.92
CA GLY A 305 -20.32 8.70 -6.71
C GLY A 305 -21.18 9.69 -5.91
N ALA A 306 -21.07 9.67 -4.58
CA ALA A 306 -21.79 10.55 -3.66
C ALA A 306 -21.62 12.05 -4.02
N PRO A 307 -22.54 12.93 -3.59
CA PRO A 307 -22.27 14.37 -3.51
C PRO A 307 -21.00 14.62 -2.69
N PHE A 308 -20.30 15.71 -3.02
CA PHE A 308 -19.14 16.16 -2.25
C PHE A 308 -19.13 17.69 -2.26
N ASP A 309 -19.48 18.26 -1.11
CA ASP A 309 -19.39 19.69 -0.85
C ASP A 309 -18.00 19.97 -0.24
N VAL A 310 -17.26 20.92 -0.82
CA VAL A 310 -15.84 21.14 -0.46
C VAL A 310 -15.74 21.83 0.89
N ALA A 311 -15.51 21.04 1.95
CA ALA A 311 -15.28 21.51 3.31
C ALA A 311 -13.77 21.60 3.63
N PRO A 312 -13.29 22.65 4.33
CA PRO A 312 -11.91 22.72 4.80
C PRO A 312 -11.54 21.53 5.70
N GLY A 313 -10.43 20.86 5.39
CA GLY A 313 -9.91 19.74 6.18
C GLY A 313 -10.53 18.36 5.91
N ASP A 314 -11.56 18.25 5.06
CA ASP A 314 -12.12 16.94 4.66
C ASP A 314 -11.24 16.25 3.60
N GLN A 315 -10.02 15.91 4.01
CA GLN A 315 -9.07 15.24 3.14
C GLN A 315 -9.60 13.87 2.74
N VAL A 316 -10.23 13.13 3.66
CA VAL A 316 -10.72 11.76 3.41
C VAL A 316 -12.06 11.73 2.63
N GLY A 317 -12.77 12.85 2.50
CA GLY A 317 -13.96 12.95 1.65
C GLY A 317 -13.69 13.38 0.21
N ALA A 318 -12.79 14.34 -0.02
CA ALA A 318 -12.22 14.57 -1.34
C ALA A 318 -11.51 13.31 -1.85
N GLN A 319 -10.95 12.54 -0.91
CA GLN A 319 -10.24 11.29 -1.14
C GLN A 319 -11.09 10.26 -1.84
N PHE A 320 -12.38 10.17 -1.49
CA PHE A 320 -13.38 9.29 -2.08
C PHE A 320 -14.44 10.09 -2.89
N SER A 321 -14.00 10.98 -3.79
CA SER A 321 -14.89 11.82 -4.62
C SER A 321 -14.53 11.82 -6.12
N ILE A 322 -15.37 11.18 -6.95
CA ILE A 322 -15.22 11.21 -8.42
C ILE A 322 -15.39 12.61 -9.00
N ARG A 323 -16.22 13.44 -8.35
CA ARG A 323 -16.52 14.80 -8.78
C ARG A 323 -15.30 15.71 -8.63
N TYR A 324 -14.61 15.60 -7.48
CA TYR A 324 -13.40 16.37 -7.20
C TYR A 324 -12.23 15.95 -8.10
N ALA A 325 -12.03 14.64 -8.25
CA ALA A 325 -11.05 14.03 -9.14
C ALA A 325 -11.14 14.59 -10.58
N ILE A 326 -12.34 14.59 -11.17
CA ILE A 326 -12.59 15.11 -12.53
C ILE A 326 -12.40 16.63 -12.60
N ALA A 327 -12.83 17.38 -11.59
CA ALA A 327 -12.64 18.82 -11.54
C ALA A 327 -11.14 19.19 -11.58
N CYS A 328 -10.29 18.45 -10.84
CA CYS A 328 -8.83 18.60 -10.89
C CYS A 328 -8.28 18.22 -12.28
N ALA A 329 -8.71 17.07 -12.83
CA ALA A 329 -8.30 16.60 -14.15
C ALA A 329 -8.54 17.63 -15.26
N ILE A 330 -9.68 18.33 -15.21
CA ILE A 330 -10.06 19.37 -16.17
C ILE A 330 -9.31 20.68 -15.91
N GLN A 331 -9.31 21.18 -14.67
CA GLN A 331 -8.73 22.49 -14.33
C GLN A 331 -7.20 22.52 -14.37
N ARG A 332 -6.54 21.41 -14.01
CA ARG A 332 -5.08 21.32 -13.80
C ARG A 332 -4.39 20.34 -14.75
N GLY A 333 -5.15 19.68 -15.62
CA GLY A 333 -4.62 18.68 -16.56
C GLY A 333 -4.16 17.38 -15.90
N GLY A 334 -4.55 17.10 -14.65
CA GLY A 334 -4.15 15.94 -13.87
C GLY A 334 -4.48 16.07 -12.38
N MET A 335 -3.86 15.23 -11.55
CA MET A 335 -3.94 15.28 -10.09
C MET A 335 -2.65 14.70 -9.48
N ARG A 336 -2.00 15.43 -8.57
CA ARG A 336 -0.66 15.22 -8.00
C ARG A 336 -0.67 15.31 -6.47
N VAL A 337 0.47 15.09 -5.80
CA VAL A 337 0.56 15.23 -4.32
C VAL A 337 0.20 16.64 -3.84
N ALA A 338 0.57 17.68 -4.58
CA ALA A 338 0.19 19.06 -4.26
C ALA A 338 -1.30 19.39 -4.50
N ASP A 339 -2.07 18.48 -5.10
CA ASP A 339 -3.53 18.58 -5.22
C ASP A 339 -4.26 17.89 -4.04
N LEU A 340 -3.53 17.37 -3.03
CA LEU A 340 -4.05 16.50 -1.97
C LEU A 340 -4.28 17.14 -0.60
N GLU A 341 -4.23 18.47 -0.45
CA GLU A 341 -4.60 19.08 0.85
C GLU A 341 -6.00 18.61 1.29
N PRO A 342 -6.94 18.46 0.33
CA PRO A 342 -7.86 17.33 0.34
C PRO A 342 -7.54 16.21 -0.69
N ALA A 343 -7.71 14.91 -0.34
CA ALA A 343 -7.57 13.65 -1.13
C ALA A 343 -6.36 12.70 -0.78
N ALA A 344 -6.20 11.39 -1.17
CA ALA A 344 -7.06 10.45 -1.94
C ALA A 344 -6.79 8.91 -1.90
N ILE A 345 -7.67 8.04 -2.50
CA ILE A 345 -7.48 6.61 -2.97
C ILE A 345 -8.57 5.52 -2.54
N ASP A 346 -8.53 4.17 -2.77
CA ASP A 346 -9.07 3.31 -3.91
C ASP A 346 -10.32 2.39 -3.74
N SER A 347 -10.95 1.99 -4.88
CA SER A 347 -11.24 0.58 -5.28
C SER A 347 -11.56 0.41 -6.81
N PRO A 348 -11.81 -0.77 -7.44
CA PRO A 348 -11.78 -0.96 -8.93
C PRO A 348 -12.85 -0.25 -9.82
N ARG A 349 -12.61 -0.06 -11.16
CA ARG A 349 -12.68 1.30 -11.80
C ARG A 349 -13.42 1.61 -13.15
N ALA A 350 -13.77 0.67 -14.02
CA ALA A 350 -14.10 0.99 -15.44
C ALA A 350 -15.27 2.00 -15.65
N CYS A 351 -15.14 2.95 -16.59
CA CYS A 351 -16.07 4.08 -16.73
C CYS A 351 -16.28 4.60 -18.18
N THR A 352 -17.31 5.44 -18.36
CA THR A 352 -17.45 6.35 -19.51
C THR A 352 -17.59 7.79 -19.03
N VAL A 353 -16.78 8.71 -19.54
CA VAL A 353 -16.90 10.16 -19.32
C VAL A 353 -17.56 10.79 -20.54
N THR A 354 -18.52 11.69 -20.31
CA THR A 354 -19.18 12.50 -21.33
C THR A 354 -19.06 13.98 -20.95
N LEU A 355 -18.44 14.76 -21.81
CA LEU A 355 -18.17 16.18 -21.66
C LEU A 355 -19.04 16.96 -22.66
N ARG A 356 -19.87 17.88 -22.16
CA ARG A 356 -20.64 18.82 -22.98
C ARG A 356 -20.09 20.23 -22.85
N THR A 357 -19.82 20.88 -23.97
CA THR A 357 -19.22 22.22 -24.03
C THR A 357 -20.25 23.34 -23.85
N THR A 358 -19.76 24.55 -23.57
CA THR A 358 -20.55 25.79 -23.57
C THR A 358 -21.19 26.09 -24.94
N ALA A 359 -20.54 25.67 -26.03
CA ALA A 359 -21.07 25.73 -27.39
C ALA A 359 -22.08 24.61 -27.72
N GLY A 360 -22.38 23.71 -26.77
CA GLY A 360 -23.39 22.66 -26.93
C GLY A 360 -22.91 21.38 -27.63
N ALA A 361 -21.64 21.28 -28.03
CA ALA A 361 -21.07 20.04 -28.53
C ALA A 361 -20.90 19.03 -27.38
N GLU A 362 -21.08 17.73 -27.65
CA GLU A 362 -20.92 16.65 -26.67
C GLU A 362 -19.92 15.61 -27.17
N PHE A 363 -18.95 15.27 -26.33
CA PHE A 363 -17.90 14.29 -26.59
C PHE A 363 -17.93 13.22 -25.50
N ALA A 364 -17.67 11.95 -25.86
CA ALA A 364 -17.63 10.86 -24.89
C ALA A 364 -16.42 9.94 -25.11
N LEU A 365 -15.83 9.48 -24.02
CA LEU A 365 -14.73 8.52 -24.03
C LEU A 365 -14.96 7.44 -22.97
N ARG A 366 -14.81 6.18 -23.36
CA ARG A 366 -14.84 5.01 -22.48
C ARG A 366 -13.40 4.65 -22.07
N ALA A 367 -13.18 4.42 -20.79
CA ALA A 367 -11.93 3.93 -20.24
C ALA A 367 -12.18 2.63 -19.47
N ASP A 368 -11.79 1.51 -20.09
CA ASP A 368 -11.86 0.17 -19.51
C ASP A 368 -10.74 -0.10 -18.49
N HIS A 369 -9.60 0.60 -18.63
CA HIS A 369 -8.45 0.55 -17.73
C HIS A 369 -7.95 1.96 -17.43
N ALA A 370 -7.31 2.12 -16.27
CA ALA A 370 -6.62 3.32 -15.84
C ALA A 370 -5.10 3.21 -16.02
N PRO A 371 -4.37 4.34 -16.17
CA PRO A 371 -2.92 4.35 -16.02
C PRO A 371 -2.52 3.82 -14.65
N GLY A 372 -1.58 2.87 -14.65
CA GLY A 372 -1.14 2.16 -13.46
C GLY A 372 -1.80 0.81 -13.21
N ASP A 373 -2.94 0.49 -13.85
CA ASP A 373 -3.55 -0.85 -13.81
C ASP A 373 -2.63 -1.88 -14.51
N PRO A 374 -2.71 -3.19 -14.21
CA PRO A 374 -1.82 -4.18 -14.81
C PRO A 374 -1.84 -4.27 -16.36
N PRO A 375 -2.97 -4.01 -17.06
CA PRO A 375 -3.00 -3.90 -18.53
C PRO A 375 -2.42 -2.58 -19.10
N SER A 376 -2.17 -1.58 -18.25
CA SER A 376 -1.63 -0.27 -18.64
C SER A 376 -0.69 0.28 -17.53
N PRO A 377 0.37 -0.48 -17.18
CA PRO A 377 1.22 -0.16 -16.03
C PRO A 377 2.00 1.13 -16.27
N LEU A 378 2.34 1.84 -15.19
CA LEU A 378 3.23 3.00 -15.28
C LEU A 378 4.56 2.63 -15.94
N SER A 379 5.03 3.46 -16.85
CA SER A 379 6.41 3.39 -17.34
C SER A 379 7.42 3.60 -16.20
N ASN A 380 8.69 3.26 -16.43
CA ASN A 380 9.75 3.58 -15.47
C ASN A 380 9.89 5.11 -15.31
N GLU A 381 9.67 5.89 -16.37
CA GLU A 381 9.73 7.36 -16.33
C GLU A 381 8.63 7.95 -15.44
N GLU A 382 7.39 7.50 -15.60
CA GLU A 382 6.26 7.95 -14.75
C GLU A 382 6.45 7.55 -13.28
N LEU A 383 6.97 6.35 -13.00
CA LEU A 383 7.28 5.92 -11.63
C LEU A 383 8.42 6.76 -11.02
N LEU A 384 9.47 7.06 -11.79
CA LEU A 384 10.58 7.91 -11.32
C LEU A 384 10.13 9.36 -11.09
N ALA A 385 9.27 9.90 -11.96
CA ALA A 385 8.67 11.21 -11.78
C ALA A 385 7.75 11.26 -10.55
N LYS A 386 6.90 10.24 -10.33
CA LYS A 386 6.10 10.08 -9.11
C LYS A 386 6.98 9.99 -7.87
N ALA A 387 8.04 9.18 -7.90
CA ALA A 387 8.95 9.01 -6.77
C ALA A 387 9.65 10.32 -6.42
N HIS A 388 10.13 11.09 -7.40
CA HIS A 388 10.72 12.41 -7.18
C HIS A 388 9.71 13.42 -6.64
N ASP A 389 8.49 13.50 -7.19
CA ASP A 389 7.42 14.38 -6.67
C ASP A 389 7.16 14.07 -5.19
N CYS A 390 6.98 12.80 -4.84
CA CYS A 390 6.66 12.39 -3.47
C CYS A 390 7.83 12.55 -2.48
N LEU A 391 9.07 12.23 -2.87
CA LEU A 391 10.25 12.42 -2.01
C LEU A 391 10.57 13.91 -1.77
N SER A 392 10.13 14.80 -2.68
CA SER A 392 10.21 16.26 -2.51
C SER A 392 9.09 16.88 -1.65
N GLN A 393 8.29 16.03 -0.98
CA GLN A 393 7.17 16.40 -0.11
C GLN A 393 7.33 15.74 1.28
N GLY A 394 6.42 16.01 2.21
CA GLY A 394 6.42 15.42 3.56
C GLY A 394 6.91 16.37 4.64
N VAL A 395 6.91 15.92 5.91
CA VAL A 395 7.32 16.73 7.07
C VAL A 395 8.77 17.20 6.92
N HIS A 396 9.65 16.33 6.43
CA HIS A 396 11.03 16.64 6.07
C HIS A 396 11.29 16.22 4.61
N PRO A 397 11.03 17.11 3.63
CA PRO A 397 11.31 16.85 2.22
C PRO A 397 12.80 16.60 1.97
N LEU A 398 13.08 15.74 0.98
CA LEU A 398 14.42 15.51 0.45
C LEU A 398 14.78 16.52 -0.65
N ALA A 399 16.05 16.91 -0.71
CA ALA A 399 16.59 17.62 -1.87
C ALA A 399 16.67 16.68 -3.10
N PRO A 400 16.70 17.21 -4.34
CA PRO A 400 16.74 16.38 -5.56
C PRO A 400 17.87 15.34 -5.59
N ASP A 401 19.08 15.70 -5.13
CA ASP A 401 20.22 14.78 -5.06
C ASP A 401 20.06 13.69 -3.98
N GLU A 402 19.29 13.97 -2.93
CA GLU A 402 18.98 13.03 -1.85
C GLU A 402 17.91 12.04 -2.30
N ALA A 403 16.84 12.53 -2.94
CA ALA A 403 15.83 11.71 -3.58
C ALA A 403 16.43 10.80 -4.67
N LEU A 404 17.35 11.33 -5.49
CA LEU A 404 18.08 10.55 -6.50
C LEU A 404 18.97 9.46 -5.87
N GLN A 405 19.62 9.72 -4.73
CA GLN A 405 20.38 8.71 -3.99
C GLN A 405 19.48 7.56 -3.49
N VAL A 406 18.30 7.86 -2.95
CA VAL A 406 17.32 6.84 -2.54
C VAL A 406 16.86 6.01 -3.75
N ILE A 407 16.49 6.68 -4.86
CA ILE A 407 16.10 6.02 -6.12
C ILE A 407 17.21 5.07 -6.62
N GLN A 408 18.46 5.53 -6.68
CA GLN A 408 19.61 4.74 -7.13
C GLN A 408 20.03 3.64 -6.15
N ALA A 409 19.62 3.71 -4.88
CA ALA A 409 19.80 2.64 -3.91
C ALA A 409 18.72 1.56 -4.08
N VAL A 410 17.45 1.94 -4.29
CA VAL A 410 16.36 1.00 -4.54
C VAL A 410 16.54 0.25 -5.86
N ASP A 411 16.94 0.92 -6.95
CA ASP A 411 17.20 0.26 -8.24
C ASP A 411 18.24 -0.86 -8.14
N ARG A 412 19.26 -0.67 -7.29
CA ARG A 412 20.37 -1.61 -7.08
C ARG A 412 20.23 -2.44 -5.79
N LEU A 413 19.04 -2.45 -5.17
CA LEU A 413 18.80 -2.99 -3.83
C LEU A 413 19.32 -4.42 -3.63
N ASP A 414 19.14 -5.29 -4.62
CA ASP A 414 19.61 -6.67 -4.60
C ASP A 414 21.15 -6.84 -4.56
N SER A 415 21.91 -5.77 -4.82
CA SER A 415 23.36 -5.72 -4.65
C SER A 415 23.83 -5.07 -3.33
N LEU A 416 22.90 -4.52 -2.52
CA LEU A 416 23.26 -3.82 -1.29
C LEU A 416 23.57 -4.82 -0.16
N PRO A 417 24.79 -4.79 0.44
CA PRO A 417 25.19 -5.68 1.52
C PRO A 417 24.53 -5.36 2.88
N GLY A 418 23.69 -4.32 2.93
CA GLY A 418 22.92 -3.89 4.10
C GLY A 418 21.89 -2.84 3.67
N VAL A 419 20.70 -2.88 4.27
CA VAL A 419 19.62 -1.91 3.98
C VAL A 419 19.89 -0.50 4.50
N ASP A 420 20.89 -0.32 5.37
CA ASP A 420 21.44 0.99 5.79
C ASP A 420 21.85 1.89 4.60
N ARG A 421 22.10 1.26 3.45
CA ARG A 421 22.50 1.89 2.20
C ARG A 421 21.33 2.34 1.31
N LEU A 422 20.08 2.16 1.76
CA LEU A 422 18.91 2.84 1.16
C LEU A 422 18.89 4.36 1.44
N HIS A 423 19.79 4.85 2.29
CA HIS A 423 20.01 6.27 2.62
C HIS A 423 18.85 7.00 3.31
N VAL A 424 17.67 6.39 3.43
CA VAL A 424 16.50 6.87 4.21
C VAL A 424 16.84 7.40 5.61
N HIS A 425 17.89 6.87 6.23
CA HIS A 425 18.39 7.25 7.56
C HIS A 425 19.10 8.60 7.63
N ARG A 426 19.70 9.07 6.52
CA ARG A 426 20.76 10.10 6.56
C ARG A 426 20.24 11.52 6.71
N PHE A 427 18.95 11.71 6.49
CA PHE A 427 18.36 13.02 6.30
C PHE A 427 17.78 13.53 7.63
N ARG A 428 18.64 14.28 8.35
CA ARG A 428 18.39 15.05 9.59
C ARG A 428 18.63 14.34 10.94
N GLU A 429 19.85 13.84 11.17
CA GLU A 429 20.40 13.78 12.56
C GLU A 429 20.81 15.18 13.09
N ALA A 430 20.88 16.19 12.23
CA ALA A 430 21.37 17.53 12.54
C ALA A 430 20.28 18.49 13.12
N SER A 431 19.78 18.20 14.32
CA SER A 431 19.12 19.19 15.22
C SER A 431 18.93 18.64 16.64
N ARG A 432 20.00 18.68 17.45
CA ARG A 432 19.99 18.58 18.91
C ARG A 432 21.08 19.47 19.49
#